data_AF-A0A1J4YQR9-F1
#
_entry.id   AF-A0A1J4YQR9-F1
#
_cell.length_a   1.000
_cell.length_b   1.000
_cell.length_c   1.000
_cell.angle_alpha   90.00
_cell.angle_beta   90.00
_cell.angle_gamma   90.00
#
_symmetry.space_group_name_H-M   'P 1'
#
loop_
_entity.id
_entity.type
_entity.pdbx_description
1 polymer ?
#
loop_
_entity_poly.entity_id
_entity_poly.type
_entity_poly.pdbx_seq_one_letter_code
_entity_poly.pdbx_strand_id
1 'polypeptide(L)'
;MPELKIRSVMTMLVSVLLLAACGAGTAGKMSVGNLFAGGGNAYAMIEQDLKNGRIMQAREKALAMVKAHTDYERVHKLLDEKIEPARRRIFVHYLRLARDNEKSGSWSDAQLAYEQAKAVTIKPDEMEAKRIEMERRVRQFRFEKLIEQHRQEDHALLSFAPGYVPAKGLDPMDDVYLRQLEQYNEGLDDRADRAYRESKRYLRNKQYGPAYVEIESYMRLQPDASRGEKLLAAIKRDMPAWLQVPPLQTVTGKPARVDKRITAPKKEVTIQDVQDALKKDDLIAAKHLAQLYRRNGGKGTDTLLGQIQNKLDARSDALFARGSTAFRQEQLDDAIRYWSEAVALTPEKTEYVAALNRAKQLKERLNLLRSQKDSDPIPQEE
;
A
#
# COMPACT_ATOMS: atom_id res chain seq x y z
N MET A 1 40.71 -28.19 18.89
CA MET A 1 41.23 -26.83 19.18
C MET A 1 41.25 -26.07 17.86
N PRO A 2 40.89 -24.79 17.75
CA PRO A 2 39.89 -23.95 18.42
C PRO A 2 38.71 -23.66 17.44
N GLU A 3 37.94 -22.58 17.65
CA GLU A 3 36.82 -22.09 16.81
C GLU A 3 35.39 -22.56 17.15
N LEU A 4 35.01 -22.41 18.42
CA LEU A 4 33.62 -22.18 18.82
C LEU A 4 33.62 -21.13 19.93
N LYS A 5 33.48 -19.83 19.57
CA LYS A 5 33.11 -18.74 20.51
C LYS A 5 33.05 -17.35 19.85
N ILE A 6 32.29 -17.13 18.77
CA ILE A 6 32.01 -15.75 18.28
C ILE A 6 30.52 -15.49 17.95
N ARG A 7 29.66 -16.50 17.80
CA ARG A 7 28.27 -16.27 17.34
C ARG A 7 27.22 -15.94 18.41
N SER A 8 27.56 -15.89 19.70
CA SER A 8 26.58 -15.64 20.78
C SER A 8 26.68 -14.28 21.48
N VAL A 9 27.55 -13.38 21.03
CA VAL A 9 27.70 -12.03 21.65
C VAL A 9 27.04 -10.93 20.80
N MET A 10 26.73 -11.20 19.53
CA MET A 10 26.21 -10.18 18.61
C MET A 10 24.67 -10.09 18.58
N THR A 11 23.97 -11.03 19.21
CA THR A 11 22.50 -11.04 19.31
C THR A 11 21.96 -10.41 20.60
N MET A 12 22.82 -10.00 21.54
CA MET A 12 22.41 -9.35 22.79
C MET A 12 22.61 -7.82 22.83
N LEU A 13 23.20 -7.23 21.78
CA LEU A 13 23.48 -5.78 21.72
C LEU A 13 22.50 -4.98 20.84
N VAL A 14 21.59 -5.65 20.12
CA VAL A 14 20.58 -4.98 19.27
C VAL A 14 19.24 -4.81 19.99
N SER A 15 19.03 -5.51 21.11
CA SER A 15 17.75 -5.48 21.85
C SER A 15 17.64 -4.37 22.92
N VAL A 16 18.73 -3.66 23.22
CA VAL A 16 18.75 -2.59 24.25
C VAL A 16 18.63 -1.18 23.66
N LEU A 17 18.74 -1.01 22.34
CA LEU A 17 18.61 0.29 21.67
C LEU A 17 17.21 0.57 21.07
N LEU A 18 16.26 -0.37 21.16
CA LEU A 18 14.92 -0.25 20.58
C LEU A 18 13.79 0.03 21.59
N LEU A 19 14.11 0.27 22.87
CA LEU A 19 13.11 0.54 23.93
C LEU A 19 13.01 2.01 24.37
N ALA A 20 13.68 2.95 23.70
CA ALA A 20 13.58 4.38 24.00
C ALA A 20 12.76 5.21 22.98
N ALA A 21 12.05 4.56 22.05
CA ALA A 21 11.33 5.25 20.98
C ALA A 21 9.92 4.69 20.73
N CYS A 22 9.13 4.54 21.79
CA CYS A 22 7.67 4.39 21.72
C CYS A 22 7.05 5.09 22.93
N GLY A 23 6.96 6.43 22.83
CA GLY A 23 6.39 7.29 23.85
C GLY A 23 5.92 8.61 23.26
N ALA A 24 5.33 8.58 22.06
CA ALA A 24 4.53 9.69 21.54
C ALA A 24 3.16 9.66 22.23
N GLY A 25 3.15 9.97 23.53
CA GLY A 25 1.94 10.23 24.28
C GLY A 25 1.54 11.68 24.03
N THR A 26 0.37 11.86 23.43
CA THR A 26 -0.44 13.08 23.42
C THR A 26 -0.01 14.12 24.46
N ALA A 27 0.61 15.20 23.97
CA ALA A 27 0.87 16.40 24.75
C ALA A 27 -0.47 17.04 25.14
N GLY A 28 -1.04 16.55 26.23
CA GLY A 28 -1.98 17.32 27.02
C GLY A 28 -1.26 18.60 27.41
N LYS A 29 -1.91 19.74 27.14
CA LYS A 29 -1.53 21.04 27.71
C LYS A 29 -1.59 20.89 29.23
N MET A 30 -0.49 20.48 29.86
CA MET A 30 -0.36 20.54 31.30
C MET A 30 -0.38 22.02 31.68
N SER A 31 -1.37 22.36 32.49
CA SER A 31 -1.51 23.64 33.17
C SER A 31 -0.15 24.08 33.73
N VAL A 32 0.29 25.27 33.34
CA VAL A 32 1.50 25.96 33.83
C VAL A 32 1.35 26.41 35.30
N GLY A 33 0.30 25.96 35.99
CA GLY A 33 0.09 26.19 37.41
C GLY A 33 1.01 25.33 38.25
N ASN A 34 2.10 25.93 38.75
CA ASN A 34 2.89 25.47 39.90
C ASN A 34 3.71 24.17 39.73
N LEU A 35 4.54 24.10 38.69
CA LEU A 35 5.60 23.08 38.52
C LEU A 35 6.65 23.03 39.67
N PHE A 36 6.68 24.03 40.55
CA PHE A 36 7.65 24.17 41.64
C PHE A 36 7.02 24.31 43.03
N ALA A 37 5.72 23.98 43.20
CA ALA A 37 5.03 24.12 44.49
C ALA A 37 5.25 22.95 45.47
N GLY A 38 5.89 21.87 45.05
CA GLY A 38 6.44 20.86 45.96
C GLY A 38 7.90 21.22 46.25
N GLY A 39 8.29 21.30 47.52
CA GLY A 39 9.61 21.77 48.00
C GLY A 39 10.85 20.94 47.60
N GLY A 40 10.88 20.37 46.41
CA GLY A 40 12.08 19.80 45.80
C GLY A 40 12.98 20.89 45.23
N ASN A 41 14.29 20.69 45.33
CA ASN A 41 15.29 21.60 44.78
C ASN A 41 15.19 21.66 43.24
N ALA A 42 14.60 22.74 42.72
CA ALA A 42 14.35 22.93 41.29
C ALA A 42 15.62 22.84 40.43
N TYR A 43 16.77 23.30 40.96
CA TYR A 43 18.07 23.16 40.31
C TYR A 43 18.47 21.69 40.16
N ALA A 44 18.32 20.88 41.22
CA ALA A 44 18.69 19.46 41.19
C ALA A 44 17.87 18.67 40.16
N MET A 45 16.58 18.99 39.99
CA MET A 45 15.73 18.36 38.97
C MET A 45 16.18 18.69 37.54
N ILE A 46 16.50 19.96 37.28
CA ILE A 46 16.99 20.41 35.97
C ILE A 46 18.35 19.77 35.66
N GLU A 47 19.24 19.71 36.64
CA GLU A 47 20.54 19.05 36.51
C GLU A 47 20.40 17.55 36.25
N GLN A 48 19.45 16.88 36.91
CA GLN A 48 19.17 15.47 36.69
C GLN A 48 18.62 15.21 35.28
N ASP A 49 17.72 16.05 34.77
CA ASP A 49 17.24 15.94 33.39
C ASP A 49 18.37 16.11 32.37
N LEU A 50 19.27 17.08 32.59
CA LEU A 50 20.45 17.26 31.77
C LEU A 50 21.36 16.02 31.80
N LYS A 51 21.65 15.46 32.98
CA LYS A 51 22.46 14.24 33.15
C LYS A 51 21.84 13.02 32.47
N ASN A 52 20.51 12.95 32.45
CA ASN A 52 19.76 11.87 31.78
C ASN A 52 19.61 12.10 30.26
N GLY A 53 20.21 13.15 29.68
CA GLY A 53 20.11 13.45 28.25
C GLY A 53 18.78 14.10 27.83
N ARG A 54 17.89 14.43 28.78
CA ARG A 54 16.59 15.09 28.54
C ARG A 54 16.75 16.60 28.40
N ILE A 55 17.62 17.01 27.49
CA ILE A 55 18.12 18.38 27.36
C ILE A 55 17.00 19.40 27.10
N MET A 56 15.98 19.04 26.32
CA MET A 56 14.85 19.95 26.05
C MET A 56 13.92 20.12 27.23
N GLN A 57 13.73 19.07 28.04
CA GLN A 57 12.96 19.18 29.29
C GLN A 57 13.71 20.00 30.33
N ALA A 58 15.03 19.80 30.45
CA ALA A 58 15.89 20.63 31.30
C ALA A 58 15.82 22.11 30.88
N ARG A 59 15.87 22.38 29.57
CA ARG A 59 15.73 23.72 29.00
C ARG A 59 14.38 24.36 29.29
N GLU A 60 13.29 23.64 29.07
CA GLU A 60 11.94 24.13 29.32
C GLU A 60 11.75 24.50 30.79
N LYS A 61 12.16 23.61 31.71
CA LYS A 61 12.12 23.88 33.15
C LYS A 61 12.99 25.08 33.56
N ALA A 62 14.18 25.22 32.97
CA ALA A 62 15.05 26.36 33.23
C ALA A 62 14.42 27.68 32.77
N LEU A 63 13.81 27.71 31.58
CA LEU A 63 13.13 28.90 31.04
C LEU A 63 11.82 29.25 31.74
N ALA A 64 11.13 28.24 32.30
CA ALA A 64 9.91 28.45 33.08
C ALA A 64 10.19 29.00 34.50
N MET A 65 11.45 29.09 34.91
CA MET A 65 11.84 29.58 36.23
C MET A 65 11.56 31.08 36.37
N VAL A 66 10.84 31.46 37.42
CA VAL A 66 10.52 32.88 37.70
C VAL A 66 11.71 33.55 38.37
N LYS A 67 11.98 34.82 38.02
CA LYS A 67 13.08 35.64 38.57
C LYS A 67 13.14 35.73 40.11
N ALA A 68 11.99 35.62 40.77
CA ALA A 68 11.90 35.68 42.24
C ALA A 68 12.35 34.37 42.95
N HIS A 69 12.61 33.29 42.21
CA HIS A 69 13.02 32.01 42.79
C HIS A 69 14.47 32.06 43.28
N THR A 70 14.76 31.45 44.42
CA THR A 70 16.10 31.47 45.06
C THR A 70 17.20 30.89 44.17
N ASP A 71 16.87 29.89 43.35
CA ASP A 71 17.81 29.24 42.43
C ASP A 71 17.88 29.88 41.03
N TYR A 72 17.15 30.98 40.76
CA TYR A 72 17.04 31.55 39.41
C TYR A 72 18.41 31.80 38.74
N GLU A 73 19.31 32.52 39.43
CA GLU A 73 20.66 32.83 38.94
C GLU A 73 21.48 31.56 38.63
N ARG A 74 21.40 30.55 39.50
CA ARG A 74 22.12 29.29 39.33
C ARG A 74 21.57 28.47 38.15
N VAL A 75 20.25 28.46 37.98
CA VAL A 75 19.56 27.77 36.89
C VAL A 75 19.86 28.45 35.54
N HIS A 76 19.85 29.77 35.48
CA HIS A 76 20.19 30.50 34.26
C HIS A 76 21.68 30.35 33.89
N LYS A 77 22.57 30.33 34.88
CA LYS A 77 23.98 29.97 34.63
C LYS A 77 24.11 28.56 34.06
N LEU A 78 23.38 27.58 34.60
CA LEU A 78 23.34 26.21 34.08
C LEU A 78 22.78 26.14 32.65
N LEU A 79 21.75 26.93 32.36
CA LEU A 79 21.14 27.05 31.04
C LEU A 79 22.17 27.52 30.01
N ASP A 80 22.86 28.62 30.29
CA ASP A 80 23.78 29.25 29.35
C ASP A 80 25.09 28.47 29.19
N GLU A 81 25.64 27.93 30.27
CA GLU A 81 26.96 27.27 30.25
C GLU A 81 26.89 25.79 29.85
N LYS A 82 25.76 25.10 30.11
CA LYS A 82 25.67 23.65 29.90
C LYS A 82 24.52 23.22 28.99
N ILE A 83 23.29 23.65 29.28
CA ILE A 83 22.10 23.16 28.56
C ILE A 83 22.10 23.63 27.10
N GLU A 84 22.28 24.93 26.85
CA GLU A 84 22.31 25.49 25.49
C GLU A 84 23.49 24.96 24.65
N PRO A 85 24.74 24.89 25.17
CA PRO A 85 25.84 24.27 24.45
C PRO A 85 25.63 22.78 24.16
N ALA A 86 25.02 22.02 25.08
CA ALA A 86 24.70 20.61 24.85
C ALA A 86 23.62 20.45 23.76
N ARG A 87 22.52 21.21 23.88
CA ARG A 87 21.45 21.26 22.87
C ARG A 87 22.01 21.59 21.49
N ARG A 88 22.83 22.65 21.39
CA ARG A 88 23.43 23.09 20.13
C ARG A 88 24.31 22.01 19.52
N ARG A 89 25.11 21.29 20.32
CA ARG A 89 25.93 20.16 19.84
C ARG A 89 25.08 19.06 19.21
N ILE A 90 24.00 18.64 19.89
CA ILE A 90 23.08 17.61 19.37
C ILE A 90 22.37 18.09 18.11
N PHE A 91 21.87 19.32 18.11
CA PHE A 91 21.25 19.92 16.94
C PHE A 91 22.18 19.94 15.73
N VAL A 92 23.42 20.43 15.90
CA VAL A 92 24.42 20.49 14.82
C VAL A 92 24.78 19.10 14.30
N HIS A 93 24.87 18.10 15.19
CA HIS A 93 25.10 16.71 14.80
C HIS A 93 23.99 16.20 13.87
N TYR A 94 22.72 16.28 14.29
CA TYR A 94 21.60 15.82 13.47
C TYR A 94 21.42 16.63 12.20
N LEU A 95 21.68 17.94 12.24
CA LEU A 95 21.64 18.78 11.04
C LEU A 95 22.72 18.39 10.02
N ARG A 96 23.95 18.07 10.48
CA ARG A 96 25.00 17.58 9.59
C ARG A 96 24.60 16.23 8.98
N LEU A 97 24.14 15.30 9.81
CA LEU A 97 23.68 13.99 9.36
C LEU A 97 22.55 14.10 8.32
N ALA A 98 21.55 14.94 8.58
CA ALA A 98 20.46 15.20 7.65
C ALA A 98 20.97 15.75 6.30
N ARG A 99 21.90 16.71 6.32
CA ARG A 99 22.48 17.29 5.10
C ARG A 99 23.34 16.30 4.32
N ASP A 100 24.10 15.47 5.01
CA ASP A 100 24.94 14.45 4.38
C ASP A 100 24.06 13.37 3.72
N ASN A 101 23.01 12.92 4.41
CA ASN A 101 22.02 12.01 3.85
C ASN A 101 21.26 12.64 2.66
N GLU A 102 20.86 13.91 2.77
CA GLU A 102 20.20 14.64 1.68
C GLU A 102 21.09 14.72 0.43
N LYS A 103 22.37 15.03 0.59
CA LYS A 103 23.37 15.07 -0.50
C LYS A 103 23.60 13.70 -1.13
N SER A 104 23.57 12.63 -0.34
CA SER A 104 23.74 11.27 -0.83
C SER A 104 22.50 10.70 -1.55
N GLY A 105 21.37 11.43 -1.54
CA GLY A 105 20.08 10.93 -2.06
C GLY A 105 19.32 10.01 -1.10
N SER A 106 19.85 9.76 0.10
CA SER A 106 19.20 8.96 1.16
C SER A 106 18.12 9.77 1.87
N TRP A 107 17.08 10.18 1.13
CA TRP A 107 16.06 11.13 1.61
C TRP A 107 15.24 10.59 2.80
N SER A 108 15.06 9.27 2.91
CA SER A 108 14.39 8.66 4.07
C SER A 108 15.18 8.87 5.37
N ASP A 109 16.50 8.67 5.31
CA ASP A 109 17.38 8.87 6.46
C ASP A 109 17.56 10.36 6.76
N ALA A 110 17.58 11.21 5.71
CA ALA A 110 17.56 12.66 5.87
C ALA A 110 16.27 13.14 6.58
N GLN A 111 15.11 12.58 6.22
CA GLN A 111 13.84 12.88 6.87
C GLN A 111 13.90 12.59 8.38
N LEU A 112 14.37 11.39 8.76
CA LEU A 112 14.50 11.00 10.17
C LEU A 112 15.48 11.93 10.92
N ALA A 113 16.62 12.25 10.32
CA ALA A 113 17.60 13.15 10.93
C ALA A 113 17.06 14.59 11.09
N TYR A 114 16.28 15.11 10.13
CA TYR A 114 15.60 16.41 10.28
C TYR A 114 14.53 16.37 11.38
N GLU A 115 13.82 15.26 11.56
CA GLU A 115 12.88 15.07 12.67
C GLU A 115 13.59 15.05 14.04
N GLN A 116 14.75 14.41 14.14
CA GLN A 116 15.59 14.45 15.33
C GLN A 116 16.14 15.87 15.59
N ALA A 117 16.57 16.58 14.55
CA ALA A 117 17.03 17.97 14.67
C ALA A 117 15.90 18.92 15.12
N LYS A 118 14.68 18.71 14.61
CA LYS A 118 13.46 19.43 15.03
C LYS A 118 13.21 19.30 16.52
N ALA A 119 13.43 18.11 17.10
CA ALA A 119 13.18 17.88 18.52
C ALA A 119 14.09 18.69 19.46
N VAL A 120 15.26 19.16 18.98
CA VAL A 120 16.29 19.82 19.81
C VAL A 120 16.62 21.25 19.37
N THR A 121 15.88 21.81 18.42
CA THR A 121 16.08 23.18 17.94
C THR A 121 15.14 24.17 18.65
N ILE A 122 15.53 25.45 18.64
CA ILE A 122 14.67 26.56 19.04
C ILE A 122 13.75 27.03 17.88
N LYS A 123 13.95 26.50 16.67
CA LYS A 123 13.17 26.80 15.46
C LYS A 123 12.61 25.51 14.82
N PRO A 124 11.64 24.85 15.47
CA PRO A 124 11.14 23.55 15.01
C PRO A 124 10.50 23.62 13.61
N ASP A 125 9.89 24.76 13.26
CA ASP A 125 9.19 24.94 11.99
C ASP A 125 10.12 24.89 10.77
N GLU A 126 11.35 25.41 10.88
CA GLU A 126 12.35 25.33 9.80
C GLU A 126 12.75 23.87 9.53
N MET A 127 12.90 23.06 10.58
CA MET A 127 13.25 21.65 10.46
C MET A 127 12.06 20.80 9.98
N GLU A 128 10.84 21.15 10.42
CA GLU A 128 9.62 20.52 9.91
C GLU A 128 9.45 20.76 8.41
N ALA A 129 9.70 21.99 7.93
CA ALA A 129 9.66 22.29 6.50
C ALA A 129 10.65 21.40 5.71
N LYS A 130 11.86 21.21 6.23
CA LYS A 130 12.87 20.32 5.63
C LYS A 130 12.48 18.85 5.69
N ARG A 131 11.91 18.38 6.81
CA ARG A 131 11.36 17.03 6.94
C ARG A 131 10.28 16.77 5.89
N ILE A 132 9.33 17.69 5.73
CA ILE A 132 8.26 17.61 4.73
C ILE A 132 8.84 17.61 3.31
N GLU A 133 9.87 18.41 3.04
CA GLU A 133 10.56 18.43 1.76
C GLU A 133 11.15 17.04 1.43
N MET A 134 11.85 16.41 2.38
CA MET A 134 12.40 15.05 2.19
C MET A 134 11.30 14.02 2.00
N GLU A 135 10.21 14.10 2.77
CA GLU A 135 9.06 13.21 2.63
C GLU A 135 8.46 13.30 1.21
N ARG A 136 8.35 14.52 0.65
CA ARG A 136 7.90 14.72 -0.73
C ARG A 136 8.84 14.06 -1.74
N ARG A 137 10.17 14.20 -1.58
CA ARG A 137 11.16 13.55 -2.44
C ARG A 137 11.07 12.02 -2.38
N VAL A 138 10.92 11.44 -1.18
CA VAL A 138 10.71 9.99 -1.01
C VAL A 138 9.43 9.52 -1.71
N ARG A 139 8.32 10.25 -1.53
CA ARG A 139 7.05 9.91 -2.19
C ARG A 139 7.15 10.02 -3.71
N GLN A 140 7.80 11.06 -4.22
CA GLN A 140 8.07 11.25 -5.64
C GLN A 140 8.88 10.08 -6.22
N PHE A 141 9.97 9.70 -5.56
CA PHE A 141 10.82 8.57 -5.99
C PHE A 141 10.07 7.23 -6.00
N ARG A 142 9.27 6.95 -4.95
CA ARG A 142 8.44 5.74 -4.92
C ARG A 142 7.42 5.73 -6.06
N PHE A 143 6.82 6.87 -6.36
CA PHE A 143 5.90 7.01 -7.48
C PHE A 143 6.60 6.77 -8.82
N GLU A 144 7.79 7.34 -9.02
CA GLU A 144 8.64 7.11 -10.19
C GLU A 144 8.99 5.64 -10.41
N LYS A 145 9.39 4.95 -9.35
CA LYS A 145 9.74 3.52 -9.45
C LYS A 145 8.51 2.67 -9.73
N LEU A 146 7.39 2.97 -9.08
CA LEU A 146 6.14 2.22 -9.26
C LEU A 146 5.59 2.40 -10.68
N ILE A 147 5.57 3.63 -11.21
CA ILE A 147 5.06 3.88 -12.56
C ILE A 147 5.96 3.27 -13.63
N GLU A 148 7.28 3.30 -13.43
CA GLU A 148 8.26 2.64 -14.31
C GLU A 148 8.02 1.12 -14.35
N GLN A 149 7.89 0.49 -13.18
CA GLN A 149 7.61 -0.93 -13.07
C GLN A 149 6.30 -1.30 -13.80
N HIS A 150 5.19 -0.61 -13.50
CA HIS A 150 3.90 -0.92 -14.14
C HIS A 150 3.92 -0.68 -15.66
N ARG A 151 4.65 0.34 -16.13
CA ARG A 151 4.88 0.56 -17.57
C ARG A 151 5.58 -0.63 -18.21
N GLN A 152 6.63 -1.15 -17.57
CA GLN A 152 7.38 -2.31 -18.06
C GLN A 152 6.53 -3.58 -18.05
N GLU A 153 5.78 -3.82 -16.98
CA GLU A 153 4.87 -4.97 -16.88
C GLU A 153 3.77 -4.93 -17.94
N ASP A 154 3.13 -3.78 -18.14
CA ASP A 154 2.10 -3.63 -19.15
C ASP A 154 2.69 -3.76 -20.56
N HIS A 155 3.89 -3.22 -20.80
CA HIS A 155 4.58 -3.41 -22.07
C HIS A 155 4.90 -4.88 -22.34
N ALA A 156 5.48 -5.58 -21.36
CA ALA A 156 5.79 -7.00 -21.47
C ALA A 156 4.51 -7.81 -21.75
N LEU A 157 3.45 -7.54 -20.98
CA LEU A 157 2.15 -8.17 -21.18
C LEU A 157 1.65 -7.96 -22.61
N LEU A 158 1.60 -6.73 -23.09
CA LEU A 158 1.11 -6.39 -24.43
C LEU A 158 2.01 -6.94 -25.55
N SER A 159 3.31 -7.10 -25.30
CA SER A 159 4.26 -7.63 -26.27
C SER A 159 4.02 -9.10 -26.63
N PHE A 160 3.26 -9.85 -25.81
CA PHE A 160 2.89 -11.23 -26.11
C PHE A 160 1.76 -11.36 -27.14
N ALA A 161 1.03 -10.28 -27.45
CA ALA A 161 -0.11 -10.31 -28.36
C ALA A 161 0.18 -10.97 -29.74
N PRO A 162 1.33 -10.70 -30.41
CA PRO A 162 1.64 -11.35 -31.68
C PRO A 162 1.83 -12.87 -31.58
N GLY A 163 2.19 -13.41 -30.40
CA GLY A 163 2.35 -14.84 -30.19
C GLY A 163 1.03 -15.64 -30.29
N TYR A 164 -0.10 -14.93 -30.21
CA TYR A 164 -1.43 -15.50 -30.35
C TYR A 164 -1.99 -15.36 -31.78
N VAL A 165 -1.22 -14.81 -32.72
CA VAL A 165 -1.57 -14.80 -34.15
C VAL A 165 -1.05 -16.08 -34.79
N PRO A 166 -1.90 -16.83 -35.54
CA PRO A 166 -1.45 -18.02 -36.27
C PRO A 166 -0.24 -17.72 -37.16
N ALA A 167 0.75 -18.62 -37.14
CA ALA A 167 1.92 -18.51 -38.01
C ALA A 167 1.52 -18.56 -39.49
N LYS A 168 2.31 -17.93 -40.35
CA LYS A 168 2.05 -17.92 -41.80
C LYS A 168 1.98 -19.37 -42.32
N GLY A 169 0.87 -19.70 -42.98
CA GLY A 169 0.60 -21.04 -43.51
C GLY A 169 -0.39 -21.86 -42.67
N LEU A 170 -0.73 -21.41 -41.46
CA LEU A 170 -1.87 -21.93 -40.70
C LEU A 170 -3.13 -21.14 -41.03
N ASP A 171 -4.29 -21.75 -40.79
CA ASP A 171 -5.58 -21.09 -40.93
C ASP A 171 -5.67 -19.92 -39.92
N PRO A 172 -5.92 -18.68 -40.38
CA PRO A 172 -6.21 -17.56 -39.49
C PRO A 172 -7.41 -17.79 -38.54
N MET A 173 -8.26 -18.77 -38.87
CA MET A 173 -9.44 -19.18 -38.11
C MET A 173 -9.22 -20.44 -37.27
N ASP A 174 -7.96 -20.87 -37.08
CA ASP A 174 -7.65 -22.04 -36.27
C ASP A 174 -8.23 -21.91 -34.85
N ASP A 175 -9.10 -22.86 -34.48
CA ASP A 175 -9.86 -22.82 -33.22
C ASP A 175 -8.97 -22.80 -31.97
N VAL A 176 -7.77 -23.40 -32.02
CA VAL A 176 -6.84 -23.41 -30.89
C VAL A 176 -6.26 -22.01 -30.68
N TYR A 177 -5.78 -21.37 -31.75
CA TYR A 177 -5.27 -20.01 -31.67
C TYR A 177 -6.35 -19.00 -31.26
N LEU A 178 -7.57 -19.14 -31.79
CA LEU A 178 -8.69 -18.27 -31.42
C LEU A 178 -9.02 -18.37 -29.92
N ARG A 179 -9.07 -19.59 -29.36
CA ARG A 179 -9.29 -19.79 -27.91
C ARG A 179 -8.17 -19.19 -27.06
N GLN A 180 -6.92 -19.35 -27.47
CA GLN A 180 -5.78 -18.78 -26.74
C GLN A 180 -5.79 -17.24 -26.80
N LEU A 181 -6.11 -16.66 -27.95
CA LEU A 181 -6.26 -15.22 -28.12
C LEU A 181 -7.43 -14.68 -27.27
N GLU A 182 -8.54 -15.41 -27.19
CA GLU A 182 -9.68 -15.07 -26.33
C GLU A 182 -9.28 -15.05 -24.85
N GLN A 183 -8.67 -16.14 -24.36
CA GLN A 183 -8.19 -16.24 -22.98
C GLN A 183 -7.16 -15.15 -22.63
N TYR A 184 -6.25 -14.85 -23.55
CA TYR A 184 -5.30 -13.76 -23.39
C TYR A 184 -6.01 -12.40 -23.26
N ASN A 185 -6.96 -12.12 -24.15
CA ASN A 185 -7.73 -10.87 -24.10
C ASN A 185 -8.62 -10.75 -22.85
N GLU A 186 -9.19 -11.85 -22.36
CA GLU A 186 -9.90 -11.90 -21.07
C GLU A 186 -8.97 -11.52 -19.92
N GLY A 187 -7.76 -12.09 -19.88
CA GLY A 187 -6.73 -11.73 -18.89
C GLY A 187 -6.37 -10.23 -18.93
N LEU A 188 -6.30 -9.64 -20.12
CA LEU A 188 -6.10 -8.20 -20.28
C LEU A 188 -7.30 -7.37 -19.82
N ASP A 189 -8.53 -7.85 -20.03
CA ASP A 189 -9.74 -7.19 -19.54
C ASP A 189 -9.81 -7.22 -18.01
N ASP A 190 -9.53 -8.36 -17.39
CA ASP A 190 -9.53 -8.51 -15.93
C ASP A 190 -8.43 -7.70 -15.24
N ARG A 191 -7.22 -7.64 -15.83
CA ARG A 191 -6.14 -6.74 -15.33
C ARG A 191 -6.59 -5.28 -15.41
N ALA A 192 -7.21 -4.87 -16.50
CA ALA A 192 -7.73 -3.51 -16.65
C ALA A 192 -8.82 -3.20 -15.61
N ASP A 193 -9.81 -4.08 -15.45
CA ASP A 193 -10.89 -3.88 -14.49
C ASP A 193 -10.38 -3.83 -13.04
N ARG A 194 -9.33 -4.61 -12.71
CA ARG A 194 -8.63 -4.52 -11.43
C ARG A 194 -7.94 -3.17 -11.26
N ALA A 195 -7.14 -2.74 -12.23
CA ALA A 195 -6.43 -1.46 -12.18
C ALA A 195 -7.41 -0.28 -12.00
N TYR A 196 -8.55 -0.30 -12.70
CA TYR A 196 -9.59 0.72 -12.54
C TYR A 196 -10.15 0.77 -11.10
N ARG A 197 -10.46 -0.39 -10.51
CA ARG A 197 -10.99 -0.47 -9.14
C ARG A 197 -9.97 -0.02 -8.09
N GLU A 198 -8.72 -0.47 -8.24
CA GLU A 198 -7.61 -0.09 -7.38
C GLU A 198 -7.34 1.42 -7.45
N SER A 199 -7.35 1.99 -8.65
CA SER A 199 -7.25 3.44 -8.83
C SER A 199 -8.33 4.20 -8.06
N LYS A 200 -9.60 3.77 -8.15
CA LYS A 200 -10.70 4.37 -7.37
C LYS A 200 -10.49 4.23 -5.86
N ARG A 201 -10.00 3.07 -5.39
CA ARG A 201 -9.70 2.83 -3.98
C ARG A 201 -8.61 3.79 -3.49
N TYR A 202 -7.52 3.90 -4.23
CA TYR A 202 -6.41 4.79 -3.91
C TYR A 202 -6.82 6.26 -3.92
N LEU A 203 -7.65 6.69 -4.89
CA LEU A 203 -8.17 8.05 -4.94
C LEU A 203 -9.01 8.39 -3.70
N ARG A 204 -9.91 7.49 -3.26
CA ARG A 204 -10.70 7.69 -2.03
C ARG A 204 -9.82 7.85 -0.79
N ASN A 205 -8.69 7.16 -0.76
CA ASN A 205 -7.71 7.22 0.32
C ASN A 205 -6.69 8.35 0.17
N LYS A 206 -6.86 9.26 -0.81
CA LYS A 206 -5.92 10.35 -1.12
C LYS A 206 -4.49 9.88 -1.44
N GLN A 207 -4.37 8.66 -1.95
CA GLN A 207 -3.12 8.06 -2.40
C GLN A 207 -2.94 8.31 -3.91
N TYR A 208 -2.67 9.56 -4.28
CA TYR A 208 -2.71 10.01 -5.68
C TYR A 208 -1.68 9.35 -6.59
N GLY A 209 -0.47 9.05 -6.10
CA GLY A 209 0.58 8.38 -6.88
C GLY A 209 0.14 6.98 -7.33
N PRO A 210 -0.17 6.05 -6.41
CA PRO A 210 -0.75 4.75 -6.76
C PRO A 210 -2.03 4.86 -7.59
N ALA A 211 -2.93 5.79 -7.26
CA ALA A 211 -4.13 6.01 -8.06
C ALA A 211 -3.82 6.33 -9.53
N TYR A 212 -2.80 7.16 -9.77
CA TYR A 212 -2.35 7.54 -11.10
C TYR A 212 -1.73 6.36 -11.85
N VAL A 213 -0.87 5.58 -11.20
CA VAL A 213 -0.23 4.41 -11.82
C VAL A 213 -1.27 3.43 -12.32
N GLU A 214 -2.25 3.11 -11.49
CA GLU A 214 -3.30 2.14 -11.82
C GLU A 214 -4.21 2.64 -12.95
N ILE A 215 -4.60 3.92 -12.95
CA ILE A 215 -5.41 4.45 -14.05
C ILE A 215 -4.62 4.55 -15.36
N GLU A 216 -3.32 4.83 -15.31
CA GLU A 216 -2.49 4.83 -16.51
C GLU A 216 -2.38 3.43 -17.09
N SER A 217 -2.22 2.40 -16.24
CA SER A 217 -2.26 1.00 -16.66
C SER A 217 -3.61 0.65 -17.30
N TYR A 218 -4.72 1.03 -16.67
CA TYR A 218 -6.06 0.87 -17.25
C TYR A 218 -6.16 1.48 -18.65
N MET A 219 -5.68 2.72 -18.83
CA MET A 219 -5.72 3.43 -20.12
C MET A 219 -4.79 2.82 -21.17
N ARG A 220 -3.69 2.15 -20.80
CA ARG A 220 -2.87 1.39 -21.77
C ARG A 220 -3.59 0.14 -22.26
N LEU A 221 -4.28 -0.54 -21.35
CA LEU A 221 -5.00 -1.77 -21.65
C LEU A 221 -6.32 -1.46 -22.38
N GLN A 222 -6.99 -0.34 -22.07
CA GLN A 222 -8.29 0.09 -22.59
C GLN A 222 -8.25 1.58 -23.01
N PRO A 223 -7.59 1.91 -24.13
CA PRO A 223 -7.36 3.31 -24.51
C PRO A 223 -8.64 4.10 -24.82
N ASP A 224 -9.67 3.43 -25.32
CA ASP A 224 -10.93 4.08 -25.74
C ASP A 224 -11.98 4.17 -24.62
N ALA A 225 -11.63 3.79 -23.40
CA ALA A 225 -12.60 3.72 -22.31
C ALA A 225 -12.84 5.08 -21.63
N SER A 226 -13.98 5.69 -21.95
CA SER A 226 -14.43 6.99 -21.40
C SER A 226 -14.39 7.08 -19.87
N ARG A 227 -14.68 5.99 -19.17
CA ARG A 227 -14.64 5.96 -17.69
C ARG A 227 -13.22 6.15 -17.15
N GLY A 228 -12.20 5.74 -17.89
CA GLY A 228 -10.80 5.87 -17.54
C GLY A 228 -10.34 7.32 -17.60
N GLU A 229 -10.71 8.03 -18.67
CA GLU A 229 -10.41 9.46 -18.85
C GLU A 229 -11.01 10.31 -17.73
N LYS A 230 -12.28 10.06 -17.37
CA LYS A 230 -12.95 10.77 -16.28
C LYS A 230 -12.22 10.59 -14.94
N LEU A 231 -11.80 9.36 -14.64
CA LEU A 231 -11.09 9.06 -13.41
C LEU A 231 -9.68 9.66 -13.41
N LEU A 232 -8.96 9.59 -14.54
CA LEU A 232 -7.66 10.22 -14.71
C LEU A 232 -7.75 11.75 -14.51
N ALA A 233 -8.78 12.39 -15.05
CA ALA A 233 -9.03 13.81 -14.86
C ALA A 233 -9.28 14.15 -13.38
N ALA A 234 -10.09 13.35 -12.68
CA ALA A 234 -10.33 13.52 -11.24
C ALA A 234 -9.03 13.36 -10.43
N ILE A 235 -8.21 12.36 -10.76
CA ILE A 235 -6.91 12.14 -10.11
C ILE A 235 -5.99 13.34 -10.35
N LYS A 236 -5.85 13.81 -11.60
CA LYS A 236 -5.00 14.97 -11.92
C LYS A 236 -5.46 16.26 -11.24
N ARG A 237 -6.77 16.44 -11.07
CA ARG A 237 -7.34 17.60 -10.36
C ARG A 237 -6.98 17.60 -8.88
N ASP A 238 -7.04 16.44 -8.23
CA ASP A 238 -6.85 16.31 -6.77
C ASP A 238 -5.38 16.05 -6.39
N MET A 239 -4.53 15.71 -7.37
CA MET A 239 -3.10 15.44 -7.18
C MET A 239 -2.34 16.71 -6.78
N PRO A 240 -1.47 16.64 -5.75
CA PRO A 240 -0.71 17.80 -5.33
C PRO A 240 0.35 18.18 -6.37
N ALA A 241 0.55 19.48 -6.59
CA ALA A 241 1.47 20.01 -7.60
C ALA A 241 2.95 19.57 -7.44
N TRP A 242 3.36 19.16 -6.23
CA TRP A 242 4.71 18.64 -6.00
C TRP A 242 4.91 17.21 -6.50
N LEU A 243 3.84 16.44 -6.70
CA LEU A 243 3.92 15.07 -7.21
C LEU A 243 3.88 15.13 -8.74
N GLN A 244 5.05 14.99 -9.36
CA GLN A 244 5.23 15.15 -10.80
C GLN A 244 5.11 13.80 -11.49
N VAL A 245 4.29 13.74 -12.54
CA VAL A 245 4.19 12.56 -13.38
C VAL A 245 5.44 12.43 -14.22
N PRO A 246 6.20 11.32 -14.11
CA PRO A 246 7.38 11.11 -14.92
C PRO A 246 6.99 11.02 -16.39
N PRO A 247 7.75 11.67 -17.30
CA PRO A 247 7.51 11.54 -18.72
C PRO A 247 7.55 10.06 -19.12
N LEU A 248 6.79 9.70 -20.13
CA LEU A 248 6.91 8.38 -20.76
C LEU A 248 8.32 8.29 -21.34
N GLN A 249 9.24 7.60 -20.66
CA GLN A 249 10.53 7.28 -21.24
C GLN A 249 10.28 6.33 -22.40
N THR A 250 10.34 6.87 -23.62
CA THR A 250 10.32 6.11 -24.87
C THR A 250 11.64 5.35 -24.97
N VAL A 251 11.77 4.26 -24.23
CA VAL A 251 12.81 3.27 -24.51
C VAL A 251 12.43 2.65 -25.86
N THR A 252 13.03 3.17 -26.94
CA THR A 252 13.07 2.56 -28.27
C THR A 252 11.73 2.23 -28.96
N GLY A 253 10.71 3.08 -28.84
CA GLY A 253 9.48 2.91 -29.60
C GLY A 253 8.31 3.58 -28.92
N LYS A 254 7.24 3.83 -29.68
CA LYS A 254 5.98 4.39 -29.16
C LYS A 254 5.55 3.63 -27.90
N PRO A 255 4.98 4.30 -26.89
CA PRO A 255 4.46 3.60 -25.71
C PRO A 255 3.54 2.48 -26.21
N ALA A 256 3.79 1.24 -25.79
CA ALA A 256 2.95 0.10 -26.14
C ALA A 256 1.52 0.43 -25.71
N ARG A 257 0.73 0.84 -26.68
CA ARG A 257 -0.70 1.07 -26.58
C ARG A 257 -1.32 0.06 -27.51
N VAL A 258 -2.42 -0.49 -27.09
CA VAL A 258 -3.18 -1.34 -27.99
C VAL A 258 -3.90 -0.42 -28.98
N ASP A 259 -3.36 -0.27 -30.20
CA ASP A 259 -4.00 0.54 -31.25
C ASP A 259 -5.40 -0.01 -31.60
N LYS A 260 -5.57 -1.34 -31.53
CA LYS A 260 -6.86 -2.05 -31.54
C LYS A 260 -6.62 -3.50 -31.11
N ARG A 261 -7.35 -4.01 -30.12
CA ARG A 261 -7.23 -5.43 -29.74
C ARG A 261 -7.71 -6.26 -30.92
N ILE A 262 -6.90 -7.21 -31.39
CA ILE A 262 -7.32 -8.17 -32.41
C ILE A 262 -8.38 -9.05 -31.74
N THR A 263 -9.64 -8.85 -32.10
CA THR A 263 -10.72 -9.78 -31.75
C THR A 263 -10.71 -10.93 -32.74
N ALA A 264 -10.87 -12.14 -32.21
CA ALA A 264 -11.20 -13.31 -32.99
C ALA A 264 -12.37 -12.97 -33.93
N PRO A 265 -12.26 -13.20 -35.24
CA PRO A 265 -13.36 -13.05 -36.19
C PRO A 265 -14.39 -14.18 -36.00
N LYS A 266 -15.14 -14.19 -34.89
CA LYS A 266 -16.34 -15.02 -34.71
C LYS A 266 -17.43 -14.24 -33.95
N LYS A 267 -18.65 -14.34 -34.50
CA LYS A 267 -19.97 -13.81 -34.07
C LYS A 267 -19.95 -12.39 -33.49
N GLU A 268 -20.53 -11.43 -34.23
CA GLU A 268 -20.86 -10.11 -33.68
C GLU A 268 -21.73 -10.30 -32.43
N VAL A 269 -21.12 -10.16 -31.24
CA VAL A 269 -21.86 -10.12 -30.00
C VAL A 269 -22.63 -8.81 -29.98
N THR A 270 -23.95 -8.91 -29.86
CA THR A 270 -24.84 -7.76 -29.81
C THR A 270 -25.17 -7.41 -28.35
N ILE A 271 -25.73 -6.22 -28.14
CA ILE A 271 -26.27 -5.85 -26.83
C ILE A 271 -27.41 -6.80 -26.39
N GLN A 272 -28.13 -7.40 -27.33
CA GLN A 272 -29.23 -8.32 -27.05
C GLN A 272 -28.70 -9.60 -26.38
N ASP A 273 -27.56 -10.12 -26.85
CA ASP A 273 -26.93 -11.30 -26.26
C ASP A 273 -26.57 -11.05 -24.78
N VAL A 274 -26.05 -9.86 -24.47
CA VAL A 274 -25.74 -9.47 -23.08
C VAL A 274 -27.02 -9.38 -22.23
N GLN A 275 -28.08 -8.78 -22.78
CA GLN A 275 -29.37 -8.67 -22.09
C GLN A 275 -30.00 -10.03 -21.83
N ASP A 276 -29.89 -10.97 -22.77
CA ASP A 276 -30.46 -12.30 -22.61
C ASP A 276 -29.69 -13.14 -21.58
N ALA A 277 -28.36 -12.98 -21.49
CA ALA A 277 -27.58 -13.53 -20.39
C ALA A 277 -27.99 -12.93 -19.04
N LEU A 278 -28.24 -11.60 -18.98
CA LEU A 278 -28.73 -10.94 -17.77
C LEU A 278 -30.12 -11.39 -17.35
N LYS A 279 -31.02 -11.67 -18.30
CA LYS A 279 -32.36 -12.23 -18.03
C LYS A 279 -32.27 -13.65 -17.46
N LYS A 280 -31.28 -14.42 -17.89
CA LYS A 280 -31.00 -15.77 -17.37
C LYS A 280 -30.26 -15.77 -16.03
N ASP A 281 -29.96 -14.59 -15.47
CA ASP A 281 -29.15 -14.40 -14.25
C ASP A 281 -27.74 -15.01 -14.36
N ASP A 282 -27.24 -15.21 -15.57
CA ASP A 282 -25.88 -15.67 -15.82
C ASP A 282 -24.93 -14.47 -15.88
N LEU A 283 -24.56 -13.98 -14.70
CA LEU A 283 -23.74 -12.76 -14.56
C LEU A 283 -22.32 -12.92 -15.11
N ILE A 284 -21.75 -14.13 -15.08
CA ILE A 284 -20.42 -14.41 -15.63
C ILE A 284 -20.49 -14.34 -17.16
N ALA A 285 -21.44 -15.04 -17.78
CA ALA A 285 -21.63 -14.98 -19.23
C ALA A 285 -21.99 -13.56 -19.68
N ALA A 286 -22.83 -12.84 -18.93
CA ALA A 286 -23.14 -11.46 -19.23
C ALA A 286 -21.91 -10.55 -19.21
N LYS A 287 -21.01 -10.70 -18.21
CA LYS A 287 -19.75 -9.95 -18.15
C LYS A 287 -18.88 -10.26 -19.37
N HIS A 288 -18.70 -11.53 -19.71
CA HIS A 288 -17.92 -11.96 -20.86
C HIS A 288 -18.47 -11.38 -22.18
N LEU A 289 -19.77 -11.53 -22.43
CA LEU A 289 -20.43 -10.98 -23.62
C LEU A 289 -20.33 -9.45 -23.68
N ALA A 290 -20.44 -8.76 -22.55
CA ALA A 290 -20.28 -7.30 -22.50
C ALA A 290 -18.84 -6.86 -22.83
N GLN A 291 -17.83 -7.62 -22.39
CA GLN A 291 -16.44 -7.39 -22.76
C GLN A 291 -16.22 -7.60 -24.27
N LEU A 292 -16.75 -8.69 -24.84
CA LEU A 292 -16.72 -8.92 -26.29
C LEU A 292 -17.43 -7.80 -27.08
N TYR A 293 -18.62 -7.39 -26.65
CA TYR A 293 -19.36 -6.28 -27.25
C TYR A 293 -18.55 -4.98 -27.22
N ARG A 294 -17.82 -4.70 -26.13
CA ARG A 294 -16.90 -3.56 -26.04
C ARG A 294 -15.76 -3.65 -27.05
N ARG A 295 -15.10 -4.80 -27.15
CA ARG A 295 -14.00 -5.00 -28.12
C ARG A 295 -14.47 -4.81 -29.57
N ASN A 296 -15.74 -5.11 -29.85
CA ASN A 296 -16.38 -4.90 -31.15
C ASN A 296 -16.86 -3.45 -31.40
N GLY A 297 -16.52 -2.50 -30.53
CA GLY A 297 -16.91 -1.09 -30.67
C GLY A 297 -18.32 -0.76 -30.15
N GLY A 298 -18.89 -1.64 -29.33
CA GLY A 298 -20.20 -1.44 -28.71
C GLY A 298 -20.26 -0.18 -27.85
N LYS A 299 -21.30 0.64 -28.05
CA LYS A 299 -21.54 1.87 -27.28
C LYS A 299 -22.16 1.57 -25.93
N GLY A 300 -21.88 2.41 -24.92
CA GLY A 300 -22.49 2.29 -23.58
C GLY A 300 -22.00 1.11 -22.73
N THR A 301 -20.97 0.42 -23.20
CA THR A 301 -20.38 -0.77 -22.56
C THR A 301 -19.80 -0.50 -21.19
N ASP A 302 -19.21 0.68 -20.95
CA ASP A 302 -18.69 1.08 -19.64
C ASP A 302 -19.79 1.06 -18.55
N THR A 303 -20.97 1.61 -18.86
CA THR A 303 -22.11 1.63 -17.93
C THR A 303 -22.65 0.23 -17.71
N LEU A 304 -22.78 -0.56 -18.78
CA LEU A 304 -23.28 -1.94 -18.72
C LEU A 304 -22.36 -2.83 -17.88
N LEU A 305 -21.05 -2.81 -18.14
CA LEU A 305 -20.05 -3.53 -17.34
C LEU A 305 -20.07 -3.08 -15.87
N GLY A 306 -20.26 -1.78 -15.62
CA GLY A 306 -20.43 -1.27 -14.25
C GLY A 306 -21.65 -1.85 -13.54
N GLN A 307 -22.79 -1.97 -14.22
CA GLN A 307 -24.00 -2.58 -13.65
C GLN A 307 -23.82 -4.08 -13.40
N ILE A 308 -23.21 -4.80 -14.35
CA ILE A 308 -22.92 -6.23 -14.20
C ILE A 308 -21.97 -6.46 -13.02
N GLN A 309 -20.90 -5.66 -12.92
CA GLN A 309 -19.94 -5.75 -11.82
C GLN A 309 -20.61 -5.49 -10.47
N ASN A 310 -21.47 -4.47 -10.36
CA ASN A 310 -22.20 -4.21 -9.12
C ASN A 310 -23.09 -5.39 -8.70
N LYS A 311 -23.72 -6.08 -9.66
CA LYS A 311 -24.51 -7.30 -9.38
C LYS A 311 -23.62 -8.46 -8.94
N LEU A 312 -22.48 -8.66 -9.60
CA LEU A 312 -21.47 -9.67 -9.21
C LEU A 312 -20.96 -9.41 -7.80
N ASP A 313 -20.56 -8.18 -7.49
CA ASP A 313 -20.06 -7.78 -6.18
C ASP A 313 -21.12 -7.99 -5.10
N ALA A 314 -22.35 -7.55 -5.31
CA ALA A 314 -23.44 -7.73 -4.34
C ALA A 314 -23.76 -9.22 -4.09
N ARG A 315 -23.76 -10.04 -5.14
CA ARG A 315 -24.00 -11.48 -5.01
C ARG A 315 -22.84 -12.18 -4.30
N SER A 316 -21.60 -11.81 -4.61
CA SER A 316 -20.42 -12.38 -3.96
C SER A 316 -20.31 -11.95 -2.50
N ASP A 317 -20.64 -10.70 -2.16
CA ASP A 317 -20.74 -10.20 -0.78
C ASP A 317 -21.80 -10.99 0.02
N ALA A 318 -22.97 -11.24 -0.57
CA ALA A 318 -24.04 -12.00 0.07
C ALA A 318 -23.64 -13.47 0.33
N LEU A 319 -23.01 -14.12 -0.66
CA LEU A 319 -22.46 -15.48 -0.51
C LEU A 319 -21.37 -15.52 0.56
N PHE A 320 -20.47 -14.54 0.56
CA PHE A 320 -19.41 -14.45 1.56
C PHE A 320 -19.95 -14.30 2.99
N ALA A 321 -21.00 -13.48 3.17
CA ALA A 321 -21.69 -13.33 4.45
C ALA A 321 -22.39 -14.62 4.91
N ARG A 322 -23.02 -15.37 3.99
CA ARG A 322 -23.62 -16.69 4.28
C ARG A 322 -22.55 -17.70 4.68
N GLY A 323 -21.45 -17.80 3.94
CA GLY A 323 -20.32 -18.65 4.27
C GLY A 323 -19.71 -18.32 5.64
N SER A 324 -19.59 -17.02 5.97
CA SER A 324 -19.12 -16.58 7.29
C SER A 324 -20.07 -16.95 8.42
N THR A 325 -21.38 -16.99 8.15
CA THR A 325 -22.38 -17.43 9.14
C THR A 325 -22.32 -18.94 9.34
N ALA A 326 -22.27 -19.72 8.25
CA ALA A 326 -22.08 -21.18 8.30
C ALA A 326 -20.79 -21.55 9.04
N PHE A 327 -19.68 -20.84 8.78
CA PHE A 327 -18.41 -21.06 9.45
C PHE A 327 -18.51 -20.86 10.97
N ARG A 328 -19.20 -19.78 11.42
CA ARG A 328 -19.45 -19.53 12.86
C ARG A 328 -20.37 -20.57 13.51
N GLN A 329 -21.19 -21.24 12.73
CA GLN A 329 -22.06 -22.35 13.15
C GLN A 329 -21.36 -23.71 13.02
N GLU A 330 -20.05 -23.73 12.76
CA GLU A 330 -19.23 -24.93 12.56
C GLU A 330 -19.66 -25.81 11.38
N GLN A 331 -20.50 -25.26 10.48
CA GLN A 331 -20.94 -25.90 9.24
C GLN A 331 -19.90 -25.67 8.14
N LEU A 332 -18.73 -26.33 8.27
CA LEU A 332 -17.59 -26.09 7.40
C LEU A 332 -17.83 -26.42 5.92
N ASP A 333 -18.65 -27.43 5.62
CA ASP A 333 -18.97 -27.80 4.24
C ASP A 333 -19.78 -26.70 3.52
N ASP A 334 -20.78 -26.15 4.21
CA ASP A 334 -21.57 -25.03 3.69
C ASP A 334 -20.74 -23.75 3.60
N ALA A 335 -19.87 -23.49 4.58
CA ALA A 335 -18.93 -22.37 4.53
C ALA A 335 -18.02 -22.45 3.30
N ILE A 336 -17.39 -23.61 3.06
CA ILE A 336 -16.53 -23.85 1.89
C ILE A 336 -17.33 -23.69 0.60
N ARG A 337 -18.55 -24.24 0.52
CA ARG A 337 -19.41 -24.11 -0.66
C ARG A 337 -19.73 -22.64 -0.97
N TYR A 338 -20.28 -21.90 -0.01
CA TYR A 338 -20.63 -20.49 -0.22
C TYR A 338 -19.40 -19.62 -0.54
N TRP A 339 -18.28 -19.82 0.13
CA TRP A 339 -17.05 -19.09 -0.17
C TRP A 339 -16.46 -19.47 -1.54
N SER A 340 -16.58 -20.72 -1.97
CA SER A 340 -16.15 -21.13 -3.31
C SER A 340 -16.99 -20.44 -4.41
N GLU A 341 -18.30 -20.34 -4.22
CA GLU A 341 -19.19 -19.61 -5.14
C GLU A 341 -18.86 -18.10 -5.14
N ALA A 342 -18.61 -17.51 -3.97
CA ALA A 342 -18.21 -16.10 -3.88
C ALA A 342 -16.89 -15.82 -4.61
N VAL A 343 -15.89 -16.70 -4.45
CA VAL A 343 -14.61 -16.61 -5.15
C VAL A 343 -14.77 -16.81 -6.66
N ALA A 344 -15.66 -17.71 -7.10
CA ALA A 344 -15.92 -17.92 -8.53
C ALA A 344 -16.50 -16.65 -9.20
N LEU A 345 -17.31 -15.86 -8.48
CA LEU A 345 -17.87 -14.61 -9.00
C LEU A 345 -16.88 -13.45 -8.97
N THR A 346 -16.03 -13.35 -7.94
CA THR A 346 -15.06 -12.25 -7.75
C THR A 346 -13.72 -12.77 -7.21
N PRO A 347 -12.89 -13.42 -8.05
CA PRO A 347 -11.64 -14.08 -7.62
C PRO A 347 -10.56 -13.10 -7.12
N GLU A 348 -10.67 -11.82 -7.47
CA GLU A 348 -9.77 -10.75 -7.06
C GLU A 348 -9.93 -10.32 -5.59
N LYS A 349 -11.05 -10.65 -4.93
CA LYS A 349 -11.26 -10.31 -3.51
C LYS A 349 -10.42 -11.26 -2.65
N THR A 350 -9.18 -10.86 -2.38
CA THR A 350 -8.18 -11.68 -1.66
C THR A 350 -8.66 -12.18 -0.30
N GLU A 351 -9.50 -11.41 0.38
CA GLU A 351 -10.15 -11.81 1.63
C GLU A 351 -10.98 -13.10 1.47
N TYR A 352 -11.71 -13.23 0.35
CA TYR A 352 -12.56 -14.39 0.10
C TYR A 352 -11.74 -15.64 -0.14
N VAL A 353 -10.68 -15.49 -0.95
CA VAL A 353 -9.72 -16.57 -1.23
C VAL A 353 -9.05 -17.01 0.06
N ALA A 354 -8.62 -16.08 0.90
CA ALA A 354 -8.00 -16.38 2.19
C ALA A 354 -8.97 -17.07 3.17
N ALA A 355 -10.23 -16.66 3.22
CA ALA A 355 -11.25 -17.33 4.03
C ALA A 355 -11.50 -18.76 3.54
N LEU A 356 -11.69 -18.96 2.23
CA LEU A 356 -11.88 -20.27 1.62
C LEU A 356 -10.71 -21.21 1.93
N ASN A 357 -9.48 -20.75 1.78
CA ASN A 357 -8.28 -21.55 2.04
C ASN A 357 -8.18 -21.95 3.51
N ARG A 358 -8.44 -21.02 4.45
CA ARG A 358 -8.49 -21.33 5.88
C ARG A 358 -9.55 -22.38 6.21
N ALA A 359 -10.73 -22.28 5.60
CA ALA A 359 -11.82 -23.23 5.77
C ALA A 359 -11.43 -24.64 5.32
N LYS A 360 -10.84 -24.75 4.12
CA LYS A 360 -10.36 -26.01 3.54
C LYS A 360 -9.29 -26.66 4.42
N GLN A 361 -8.30 -25.89 4.88
CA GLN A 361 -7.26 -26.36 5.78
C GLN A 361 -7.82 -26.86 7.11
N LEU A 362 -8.81 -26.16 7.68
CA LEU A 362 -9.46 -26.58 8.92
C LEU A 362 -10.24 -27.90 8.72
N LYS A 363 -11.01 -28.02 7.64
CA LYS A 363 -11.73 -29.25 7.30
C LYS A 363 -10.78 -30.43 7.12
N GLU A 364 -9.68 -30.23 6.40
CA GLU A 364 -8.65 -31.24 6.21
C GLU A 364 -8.08 -31.71 7.55
N ARG A 365 -7.69 -30.79 8.43
CA ARG A 365 -7.20 -31.11 9.78
C ARG A 365 -8.22 -31.87 10.63
N LEU A 366 -9.49 -31.46 10.60
CA LEU A 366 -10.54 -32.17 11.33
C LEU A 366 -10.80 -33.57 10.78
N ASN A 367 -10.71 -33.75 9.46
CA ASN A 367 -10.83 -35.07 8.84
C ASN A 367 -9.65 -35.97 9.24
N LEU A 368 -8.43 -35.45 9.27
CA LEU A 368 -7.24 -36.17 9.73
C LEU A 368 -7.40 -36.62 11.19
N LEU A 369 -7.81 -35.71 12.07
CA LEU A 369 -8.06 -36.01 13.49
C LEU A 369 -9.17 -37.05 13.67
N ARG A 370 -10.24 -37.00 12.87
CA ARG A 370 -11.33 -37.99 12.91
C ARG A 370 -10.93 -39.34 12.31
N SER A 371 -9.95 -39.37 11.41
CA SER A 371 -9.42 -40.60 10.81
C SER A 371 -8.36 -41.29 11.67
N GLN A 372 -7.73 -40.56 12.60
CA GLN A 372 -6.86 -41.11 13.63
C GLN A 372 -7.70 -41.82 14.71
N LYS A 373 -7.37 -43.08 15.00
CA LYS A 373 -7.91 -43.79 16.17
C LYS A 373 -7.06 -43.44 17.39
N ASP A 374 -7.64 -43.45 18.59
CA ASP A 374 -6.91 -43.23 19.86
C ASP A 374 -5.74 -44.20 20.08
N SER A 375 -5.72 -45.33 19.35
CA SER A 375 -4.66 -46.33 19.36
C SER A 375 -3.53 -46.09 18.36
N ASP A 376 -3.61 -45.07 17.52
CA ASP A 376 -2.61 -44.85 16.47
C ASP A 376 -1.32 -44.26 17.07
N PRO A 377 -0.14 -44.84 16.77
CA PRO A 377 1.12 -44.38 17.32
C PRO A 377 1.46 -42.96 16.83
N ILE A 378 1.97 -42.13 17.73
CA ILE A 378 2.46 -40.78 17.41
C ILE A 378 3.66 -40.92 16.45
N PRO A 379 3.62 -40.31 15.25
CA PRO A 379 4.75 -40.35 14.31
C PRO A 379 6.00 -39.74 14.96
N GLN A 380 7.14 -40.43 14.88
CA GLN A 380 8.39 -40.04 15.54
C GLN A 380 9.31 -39.13 14.71
N GLU A 381 8.88 -38.68 13.53
CA GLU A 381 9.77 -37.96 12.61
C GLU A 381 9.51 -36.44 12.64
N GLU A 382 10.59 -35.69 12.93
CA GLU A 382 10.74 -34.23 12.72
C GLU A 382 11.14 -33.91 11.28
#